data_AF-A0A7C3P6Y5-F1
#
_entry.id   AF-A0A7C3P6Y5-F1
#
_cell.length_a   1.000
_cell.length_b   1.000
_cell.length_c   1.000
_cell.angle_alpha   90.00
_cell.angle_beta   90.00
_cell.angle_gamma   90.00
#
_symmetry.space_group_name_H-M   'P 1'
#
loop_
_entity.id
_entity.type
_entity.pdbx_description
1 polymer ?
#
loop_
_entity_poly.entity_id
_entity_poly.type
_entity_poly.pdbx_seq_one_letter_code
_entity_poly.pdbx_strand_id
1 'polypeptide(L)'
;MFEYGERMKKSELTQLQSSVTAVARVHFFFVALFVAIIVLSDAWNLIPPSVVLQRWTLASLLLALTAVIWYIARSTQSQALQKAFLWLFIIVDIAVATILVFSQRGMASKSVILYALPLIVAAQLRTRAALLATAALSLAAYSLAVMRYFVTSPGEGYKAELYVEIIFFGGLFFVIAGLLWALVRRQK
;
A
#
# COMPACT_ATOMS: atom_id res chain seq x y z
N MET A 1 31.92 15.73 21.30
CA MET A 1 31.51 15.11 20.02
C MET A 1 30.50 13.96 20.21
N PHE A 2 30.65 13.10 21.22
CA PHE A 2 29.71 12.00 21.51
C PHE A 2 28.27 12.42 21.82
N GLU A 3 28.05 13.47 22.62
CA GLU A 3 26.70 13.92 22.97
C GLU A 3 25.84 14.40 21.78
N TYR A 4 26.49 14.91 20.71
CA TYR A 4 25.76 15.40 19.54
C TYR A 4 25.15 14.25 18.73
N GLY A 5 25.87 13.14 18.60
CA GLY A 5 25.40 11.95 17.88
C GLY A 5 24.20 11.29 18.53
N GLU A 6 24.15 11.23 19.86
CA GLU A 6 23.02 10.64 20.59
C GLU A 6 21.74 11.46 20.45
N ARG A 7 21.83 12.79 20.51
CA ARG A 7 20.65 13.67 20.33
C ARG A 7 20.03 13.50 18.93
N MET A 8 20.86 13.42 17.90
CA MET A 8 20.41 13.21 16.52
C MET A 8 19.67 11.88 16.36
N LYS A 9 20.23 10.78 16.88
CA LYS A 9 19.63 9.44 16.80
C LYS A 9 18.27 9.37 17.51
N LYS A 10 18.14 10.05 18.65
CA LYS A 10 16.88 10.13 19.41
C LYS A 10 15.80 10.90 18.64
N SER A 11 16.18 12.03 18.02
CA SER A 11 15.26 12.82 17.19
C SER A 11 14.71 12.03 16.00
N GLU A 12 15.58 11.32 15.26
CA GLU A 12 15.16 10.48 14.13
C GLU A 12 14.23 9.34 14.57
N LEU A 13 14.51 8.71 15.71
CA LEU A 13 13.66 7.65 16.24
C LEU A 13 12.26 8.18 16.58
N THR A 14 12.18 9.32 17.27
CA THR A 14 10.89 9.95 17.61
C THR A 14 10.10 10.28 16.35
N GLN A 15 10.76 10.78 15.30
CA GLN A 15 10.14 11.06 14.02
C GLN A 15 9.63 9.79 13.30
N LEU A 16 10.40 8.70 13.30
CA LEU A 16 9.98 7.43 12.72
C LEU A 16 8.78 6.86 13.47
N GLN A 17 8.81 6.91 14.81
CA GLN A 17 7.72 6.45 15.66
C GLN A 17 6.43 7.26 15.42
N SER A 18 6.53 8.59 15.31
CA SER A 18 5.38 9.42 14.96
C SER A 18 4.85 9.10 13.55
N SER A 19 5.74 8.78 12.61
CA SER A 19 5.35 8.42 11.24
C SER A 19 4.63 7.07 11.19
N VAL A 20 5.16 6.03 11.85
CA VAL A 20 4.52 4.70 11.91
C VAL A 20 3.15 4.78 12.59
N THR A 21 3.05 5.52 13.69
CA THR A 21 1.76 5.68 14.39
C THR A 21 0.74 6.48 13.57
N ALA A 22 1.18 7.49 12.81
CA ALA A 22 0.32 8.23 11.89
C ALA A 22 -0.16 7.33 10.74
N VAL A 23 0.73 6.55 10.13
CA VAL A 23 0.39 5.56 9.09
C VAL A 23 -0.62 4.56 9.60
N ALA A 24 -0.40 3.99 10.80
CA ALA A 24 -1.34 3.04 11.39
C ALA A 24 -2.73 3.65 11.65
N ARG A 25 -2.82 4.91 12.08
CA ARG A 25 -4.11 5.63 12.21
C ARG A 25 -4.83 5.73 10.86
N VAL A 26 -4.11 6.12 9.81
CA VAL A 26 -4.68 6.17 8.44
C VAL A 26 -5.17 4.78 8.01
N HIS A 27 -4.44 3.71 8.34
CA HIS A 27 -4.86 2.35 8.03
C HIS A 27 -6.12 1.91 8.80
N PHE A 28 -6.29 2.32 10.06
CA PHE A 28 -7.56 2.09 10.77
C PHE A 28 -8.74 2.76 10.06
N PHE A 29 -8.58 4.00 9.60
CA PHE A 29 -9.62 4.68 8.81
C PHE A 29 -9.85 3.99 7.46
N PHE A 30 -8.79 3.57 6.78
CA PHE A 30 -8.89 2.81 5.54
C PHE A 30 -9.66 1.51 5.72
N VAL A 31 -9.35 0.73 6.76
CA VAL A 31 -10.08 -0.52 7.09
C VAL A 31 -11.54 -0.22 7.40
N ALA A 32 -11.85 0.82 8.18
CA ALA A 32 -13.23 1.20 8.48
C ALA A 32 -14.00 1.56 7.20
N LEU A 33 -13.42 2.35 6.31
CA LEU A 33 -14.00 2.68 5.01
C LEU A 33 -14.18 1.43 4.14
N PHE A 34 -13.18 0.54 4.13
CA PHE A 34 -13.23 -0.70 3.36
C PHE A 34 -14.35 -1.62 3.87
N VAL A 35 -14.53 -1.76 5.18
CA VAL A 35 -15.65 -2.50 5.80
C VAL A 35 -16.98 -1.86 5.42
N ALA A 36 -17.12 -0.53 5.48
CA ALA A 36 -18.34 0.14 5.06
C ALA A 36 -18.68 -0.15 3.60
N ILE A 37 -17.69 -0.13 2.69
CA ILE A 37 -17.88 -0.47 1.28
C ILE A 37 -18.32 -1.93 1.11
N ILE A 38 -17.77 -2.87 1.89
CA ILE A 38 -18.20 -4.28 1.87
C ILE A 38 -19.67 -4.39 2.26
N VAL A 39 -20.05 -3.81 3.40
CA VAL A 39 -21.43 -3.86 3.92
C VAL A 39 -22.42 -3.26 2.93
N LEU A 40 -22.10 -2.09 2.35
CA LEU A 40 -22.96 -1.45 1.35
C LEU A 40 -23.06 -2.35 0.10
N SER A 41 -21.94 -2.84 -0.43
CA SER A 41 -21.94 -3.68 -1.64
C SER A 41 -22.73 -4.99 -1.44
N ASP A 42 -22.65 -5.58 -0.25
CA ASP A 42 -23.37 -6.79 0.14
C ASP A 42 -24.87 -6.52 0.31
N ALA A 43 -25.25 -5.43 1.01
CA ALA A 43 -26.65 -5.03 1.19
C ALA A 43 -27.38 -4.78 -0.13
N TRP A 44 -26.68 -4.26 -1.15
CA TRP A 44 -27.22 -4.09 -2.51
C TRP A 44 -27.05 -5.31 -3.43
N ASN A 45 -26.54 -6.45 -2.93
CA ASN A 45 -26.27 -7.66 -3.71
C ASN A 45 -25.39 -7.41 -4.96
N LEU A 46 -24.47 -6.44 -4.88
CA LEU A 46 -23.60 -6.07 -6.01
C LEU A 46 -22.43 -7.04 -6.21
N ILE A 47 -22.13 -7.87 -5.22
CA ILE A 47 -20.99 -8.79 -5.21
C ILE A 47 -21.44 -10.18 -4.74
N PRO A 48 -20.85 -11.25 -5.31
CA PRO A 48 -21.21 -12.61 -4.91
C PRO A 48 -20.67 -12.95 -3.51
N PRO A 49 -21.32 -13.88 -2.76
CA PRO A 49 -20.94 -14.23 -1.38
C PRO A 49 -19.47 -14.68 -1.22
N SER A 50 -18.90 -15.34 -2.23
CA SER A 50 -17.49 -15.75 -2.22
C SER A 50 -16.52 -14.55 -2.18
N VAL A 51 -16.85 -13.47 -2.89
CA VAL A 51 -16.07 -12.22 -2.90
C VAL A 51 -16.27 -11.44 -1.60
N VAL A 52 -17.48 -11.47 -1.03
CA VAL A 52 -17.78 -10.88 0.29
C VAL A 52 -16.87 -11.51 1.35
N LEU A 53 -16.83 -12.84 1.44
CA LEU A 53 -15.99 -13.57 2.38
C LEU A 53 -14.49 -13.27 2.20
N GLN A 54 -14.03 -13.19 0.94
CA GLN A 54 -12.64 -12.83 0.63
C GLN A 54 -12.31 -11.41 1.15
N ARG A 55 -13.19 -10.43 0.94
CA ARG A 55 -12.97 -9.05 1.39
C ARG A 55 -13.02 -8.91 2.92
N TRP A 56 -13.92 -9.63 3.59
CA TRP A 56 -13.94 -9.68 5.06
C TRP A 56 -12.66 -10.30 5.64
N THR A 57 -12.13 -11.35 5.01
CA THR A 57 -10.85 -11.93 5.38
C THR A 57 -9.72 -10.89 5.26
N LEU A 58 -9.65 -10.16 4.14
CA LEU A 58 -8.66 -9.10 3.95
C LEU A 58 -8.78 -7.97 4.98
N ALA A 59 -10.01 -7.48 5.22
CA ALA A 59 -10.26 -6.43 6.21
C ALA A 59 -9.83 -6.86 7.62
N SER A 60 -10.12 -8.11 7.99
CA SER A 60 -9.78 -8.66 9.31
C SER A 60 -8.26 -8.81 9.48
N LEU A 61 -7.56 -9.31 8.46
CA LEU A 61 -6.10 -9.41 8.47
C LEU A 61 -5.42 -8.03 8.54
N LEU A 62 -5.91 -7.07 7.74
CA LEU A 62 -5.44 -5.68 7.77
C LEU A 62 -5.63 -5.04 9.14
N LEU A 63 -6.81 -5.23 9.76
CA LEU A 63 -7.10 -4.69 11.08
C LEU A 63 -6.17 -5.27 12.14
N ALA A 64 -6.03 -6.60 12.17
CA ALA A 64 -5.16 -7.29 13.11
C ALA A 64 -3.70 -6.85 12.97
N LEU A 65 -3.18 -6.82 11.74
CA LEU A 65 -1.82 -6.38 11.45
C LEU A 65 -1.60 -4.92 11.86
N THR A 66 -2.52 -4.03 11.50
CA THR A 66 -2.45 -2.60 11.86
C THR A 66 -2.48 -2.42 13.38
N ALA A 67 -3.33 -3.16 14.10
CA ALA A 67 -3.43 -3.12 15.55
C ALA A 67 -2.15 -3.60 16.24
N VAL A 68 -1.59 -4.72 15.79
CA VAL A 68 -0.33 -5.25 16.33
C VAL A 68 0.82 -4.28 16.08
N ILE A 69 0.98 -3.77 14.86
CA ILE A 69 2.03 -2.81 14.54
C ILE A 69 1.86 -1.53 15.37
N TRP A 70 0.64 -0.98 15.44
CA TRP A 70 0.37 0.21 16.23
C TRP A 70 0.73 0.04 17.70
N TYR A 71 0.35 -1.10 18.29
CA TYR A 71 0.64 -1.41 19.69
C TYR A 71 2.16 -1.50 19.94
N ILE A 72 2.89 -2.27 19.13
CA ILE A 72 4.34 -2.46 19.30
C ILE A 72 5.12 -1.17 18.95
N ALA A 73 4.70 -0.42 17.93
CA ALA A 73 5.35 0.81 17.52
C ALA A 73 5.33 1.89 18.62
N ARG A 74 4.33 1.88 19.51
CA ARG A 74 4.25 2.81 20.65
C ARG A 74 5.25 2.51 21.76
N SER A 75 5.65 1.26 21.92
CA SER A 75 6.57 0.85 23.00
C SER A 75 8.01 0.67 22.53
N THR A 76 8.24 0.39 21.24
CA THR A 76 9.58 0.10 20.74
C THR A 76 10.43 1.35 20.49
N GLN A 77 11.69 1.30 20.93
CA GLN A 77 12.71 2.32 20.69
C GLN A 77 13.72 1.91 19.59
N SER A 78 13.45 0.83 18.86
CA SER A 78 14.34 0.36 17.80
C SER A 78 14.00 1.02 16.46
N GLN A 79 14.92 1.84 15.94
CA GLN A 79 14.78 2.43 14.60
C GLN A 79 14.63 1.37 13.50
N ALA A 80 15.31 0.23 13.64
CA ALA A 80 15.23 -0.86 12.68
C ALA A 80 13.82 -1.47 12.64
N LEU A 81 13.19 -1.67 13.81
CA LEU A 81 11.81 -2.15 13.89
C LEU A 81 10.81 -1.13 13.31
N GLN A 82 10.99 0.16 13.58
CA GLN A 82 10.11 1.19 13.01
C GLN A 82 10.18 1.20 11.47
N LYS A 83 11.38 1.09 10.89
CA LYS A 83 11.55 0.96 9.43
C LYS A 83 10.97 -0.35 8.90
N ALA A 84 11.12 -1.46 9.62
CA ALA A 84 10.54 -2.74 9.25
C ALA A 84 9.00 -2.68 9.23
N PHE A 85 8.36 -1.97 10.16
CA PHE A 85 6.92 -1.76 10.16
C PHE A 85 6.43 -0.98 8.94
N LEU A 86 7.15 0.06 8.51
CA LEU A 86 6.81 0.78 7.27
C LEU A 86 6.92 -0.13 6.05
N TRP A 87 7.97 -0.96 5.96
CA TRP A 87 8.08 -1.95 4.89
C TRP A 87 6.99 -3.01 4.93
N LEU A 88 6.57 -3.44 6.12
CA LEU A 88 5.47 -4.37 6.28
C LEU A 88 4.14 -3.79 5.78
N PHE A 89 3.83 -2.52 6.13
CA PHE A 89 2.68 -1.82 5.56
C PHE A 89 2.75 -1.75 4.03
N ILE A 90 3.90 -1.36 3.46
CA ILE A 90 4.10 -1.31 2.00
C ILE A 90 3.78 -2.66 1.34
N ILE A 91 4.31 -3.75 1.88
CA ILE A 91 4.10 -5.09 1.32
C ILE A 91 2.62 -5.50 1.39
N VAL A 92 1.99 -5.25 2.54
CA VAL A 92 0.57 -5.59 2.76
C VAL A 92 -0.33 -4.77 1.85
N ASP A 93 -0.07 -3.47 1.68
CA ASP A 93 -0.86 -2.61 0.80
C ASP A 93 -0.74 -3.06 -0.67
N ILE A 94 0.47 -3.40 -1.12
CA ILE A 94 0.71 -3.97 -2.45
C ILE A 94 -0.09 -5.26 -2.60
N ALA A 95 -0.04 -6.17 -1.62
CA ALA A 95 -0.78 -7.43 -1.67
C ALA A 95 -2.29 -7.21 -1.75
N VAL A 96 -2.84 -6.31 -0.94
CA VAL A 96 -4.27 -5.97 -0.94
C VAL A 96 -4.71 -5.36 -2.26
N ALA A 97 -3.96 -4.38 -2.78
CA ALA A 97 -4.23 -3.76 -4.07
C ALA A 97 -4.21 -4.81 -5.21
N THR A 98 -3.21 -5.70 -5.20
CA THR A 98 -3.06 -6.80 -6.17
C THR A 98 -4.25 -7.74 -6.16
N ILE A 99 -4.68 -8.17 -4.97
CA ILE A 99 -5.83 -9.06 -4.81
C ILE A 99 -7.11 -8.38 -5.29
N LEU A 100 -7.31 -7.10 -4.96
CA LEU A 100 -8.50 -6.35 -5.36
C LEU A 100 -8.54 -6.07 -6.86
N VAL A 101 -7.40 -5.76 -7.49
CA VAL A 101 -7.28 -5.61 -8.95
C VAL A 101 -7.63 -6.92 -9.64
N PHE A 102 -7.04 -8.03 -9.19
CA PHE A 102 -7.35 -9.35 -9.75
C PHE A 102 -8.83 -9.72 -9.60
N SER A 103 -9.41 -9.54 -8.41
CA SER A 103 -10.82 -9.87 -8.14
C SER A 103 -11.84 -8.93 -8.82
N GLN A 104 -11.42 -7.76 -9.32
CA GLN A 104 -12.30 -6.76 -9.95
C GLN A 104 -11.98 -6.54 -11.43
N ARG A 105 -11.78 -7.62 -12.18
CA ARG A 105 -11.58 -7.61 -13.63
C ARG A 105 -10.26 -7.02 -14.15
N GLY A 106 -9.17 -7.13 -13.38
CA GLY A 106 -7.83 -6.78 -13.84
C GLY A 106 -7.74 -5.34 -14.35
N MET A 107 -7.59 -5.16 -15.67
CA MET A 107 -7.41 -3.86 -16.34
C MET A 107 -8.53 -2.86 -16.07
N ALA A 108 -9.77 -3.33 -15.97
CA ALA A 108 -10.92 -2.47 -15.74
C ALA A 108 -11.09 -2.08 -14.26
N SER A 109 -10.20 -2.55 -13.38
CA SER A 109 -10.34 -2.36 -11.94
C SER A 109 -10.00 -0.93 -11.52
N LYS A 110 -10.97 -0.25 -10.92
CA LYS A 110 -10.75 1.03 -10.23
C LYS A 110 -9.85 0.89 -9.00
N SER A 111 -9.61 -0.34 -8.52
CA SER A 111 -8.75 -0.60 -7.35
C SER A 111 -7.26 -0.36 -7.64
N VAL A 112 -6.85 -0.13 -8.89
CA VAL A 112 -5.47 0.26 -9.22
C VAL A 112 -5.01 1.52 -8.47
N ILE A 113 -5.94 2.42 -8.11
CA ILE A 113 -5.65 3.60 -7.30
C ILE A 113 -5.07 3.26 -5.92
N LEU A 114 -5.35 2.06 -5.39
CA LEU A 114 -4.86 1.63 -4.09
C LEU A 114 -3.34 1.43 -4.06
N TYR A 115 -2.68 1.28 -5.23
CA TYR A 115 -1.21 1.31 -5.32
C TYR A 115 -0.60 2.68 -4.97
N ALA A 116 -1.40 3.74 -4.82
CA ALA A 116 -0.93 5.00 -4.25
C ALA A 116 -0.60 4.89 -2.75
N LEU A 117 -1.32 4.04 -2.00
CA LEU A 117 -1.13 3.86 -0.56
C LEU A 117 0.30 3.41 -0.18
N PRO A 118 0.86 2.32 -0.76
CA PRO A 118 2.22 1.90 -0.42
C PRO A 118 3.27 2.97 -0.79
N LEU A 119 3.03 3.77 -1.83
CA LEU A 119 3.92 4.88 -2.19
C LEU A 119 3.90 6.00 -1.14
N ILE A 120 2.73 6.35 -0.61
CA ILE A 120 2.58 7.32 0.47
C ILE A 120 3.26 6.81 1.75
N VAL A 121 3.16 5.52 2.06
CA VAL A 121 3.86 4.91 3.19
C VAL A 121 5.38 4.92 2.96
N ALA A 122 5.85 4.58 1.77
CA ALA A 122 7.27 4.61 1.41
C ALA A 122 7.88 6.02 1.51
N ALA A 123 7.08 7.07 1.28
CA ALA A 123 7.52 8.45 1.47
C ALA A 123 7.97 8.74 2.91
N GLN A 124 7.40 8.05 3.91
CA GLN A 124 7.76 8.19 5.32
C GLN A 124 9.19 7.69 5.63
N LEU A 125 9.76 6.82 4.78
CA LEU A 125 11.15 6.38 4.90
C LEU A 125 12.16 7.46 4.46
N ARG A 126 11.71 8.55 3.82
CA ARG A 126 12.54 9.71 3.42
C ARG A 126 13.78 9.36 2.60
N THR A 127 13.71 8.28 1.82
CA THR A 127 14.77 7.85 0.89
C THR A 127 14.21 7.70 -0.51
N ARG A 128 14.96 8.19 -1.51
CA ARG A 128 14.61 8.03 -2.93
C ARG A 128 14.54 6.55 -3.32
N ALA A 129 15.46 5.75 -2.78
CA ALA A 129 15.52 4.31 -3.04
C ALA A 129 14.25 3.59 -2.60
N ALA A 130 13.70 3.90 -1.41
CA ALA A 130 12.46 3.27 -0.96
C ALA A 130 11.28 3.58 -1.90
N LEU A 131 11.12 4.84 -2.31
CA LEU A 131 10.05 5.24 -3.23
C LEU A 131 10.16 4.56 -4.60
N LEU A 132 11.36 4.51 -5.18
CA LEU A 132 11.58 3.85 -6.47
C LEU A 132 11.40 2.33 -6.38
N ALA A 133 11.88 1.70 -5.29
CA ALA A 133 11.68 0.29 -5.04
C ALA A 133 10.19 -0.05 -4.89
N THR A 134 9.43 0.73 -4.12
CA THR A 134 7.99 0.54 -3.96
C THR A 134 7.23 0.74 -5.28
N ALA A 135 7.61 1.71 -6.10
CA ALA A 135 7.03 1.90 -7.43
C ALA A 135 7.30 0.69 -8.35
N ALA A 136 8.53 0.19 -8.35
CA ALA A 136 8.89 -1.01 -9.12
C ALA A 136 8.15 -2.26 -8.65
N LEU A 137 8.04 -2.46 -7.32
CA LEU A 137 7.26 -3.57 -6.75
C LEU A 137 5.77 -3.45 -7.07
N SER A 138 5.23 -2.24 -7.03
CA SER A 138 3.83 -1.97 -7.38
C SER A 138 3.56 -2.24 -8.86
N LEU A 139 4.45 -1.82 -9.77
CA LEU A 139 4.40 -2.15 -11.19
C LEU A 139 4.45 -3.66 -11.42
N ALA A 140 5.39 -4.36 -10.78
CA ALA A 140 5.53 -5.80 -10.92
C ALA A 140 4.26 -6.54 -10.44
N ALA A 141 3.74 -6.15 -9.28
CA ALA A 141 2.54 -6.75 -8.71
C ALA A 141 1.28 -6.45 -9.55
N TYR A 142 1.12 -5.21 -10.03
CA TYR A 142 0.03 -4.84 -10.93
C TYR A 142 0.10 -5.62 -12.25
N SER A 143 1.27 -5.64 -12.89
CA SER A 143 1.49 -6.37 -14.15
C SER A 143 1.13 -7.85 -13.98
N LEU A 144 1.55 -8.46 -12.87
CA LEU A 144 1.25 -9.85 -12.57
C LEU A 144 -0.25 -10.07 -12.34
N ALA A 145 -0.92 -9.23 -11.55
CA ALA A 145 -2.36 -9.34 -11.30
C ALA A 145 -3.16 -9.29 -12.59
N VAL A 146 -2.87 -8.31 -13.43
CA VAL A 146 -3.59 -8.09 -14.68
C VAL A 146 -3.28 -9.18 -15.71
N MET A 147 -2.01 -9.58 -15.87
CA MET A 147 -1.63 -10.69 -16.75
C MET A 147 -2.28 -12.00 -16.32
N ARG A 148 -2.26 -12.29 -15.02
CA ARG A 148 -2.89 -13.50 -14.48
C ARG A 148 -4.39 -13.49 -14.76
N TYR A 149 -5.05 -12.36 -14.54
CA TYR A 149 -6.48 -12.20 -14.86
C TYR A 149 -6.75 -12.43 -16.35
N PHE A 150 -5.97 -11.79 -17.23
CA PHE A 150 -6.12 -11.90 -18.68
C PHE A 150 -5.98 -13.34 -19.19
N VAL A 151 -5.05 -14.11 -18.62
CA VAL A 151 -4.85 -15.52 -18.98
C VAL A 151 -6.00 -16.40 -18.46
N THR A 152 -6.54 -16.12 -17.28
CA THR A 152 -7.65 -16.90 -16.71
C THR A 152 -9.02 -16.55 -17.29
N SER A 153 -9.17 -15.37 -17.87
CA SER A 153 -10.42 -14.86 -18.45
C SER A 153 -10.24 -14.48 -19.93
N PRO A 154 -9.98 -15.45 -20.83
CA PRO A 154 -9.77 -15.16 -22.25
C PRO A 154 -11.03 -14.56 -22.88
N GLY A 155 -10.85 -13.48 -23.66
CA GLY A 155 -11.93 -12.81 -24.40
C GLY A 155 -12.49 -11.55 -23.74
N GLU A 156 -12.10 -11.21 -22.51
CA GLU A 156 -12.57 -9.99 -21.83
C GLU A 156 -11.84 -8.70 -22.25
N GLY A 157 -10.80 -8.77 -23.08
CA GLY A 157 -10.09 -7.59 -23.56
C GLY A 157 -9.05 -7.89 -24.64
N TYR A 158 -8.49 -6.84 -25.24
CA TYR A 158 -7.46 -6.96 -26.26
C TYR A 158 -6.05 -6.97 -25.66
N LYS A 159 -5.14 -7.77 -26.23
CA LYS A 159 -3.73 -7.79 -25.80
C LYS A 159 -3.07 -6.41 -25.88
N ALA A 160 -3.42 -5.61 -26.87
CA ALA A 160 -2.88 -4.26 -27.02
C ALA A 160 -3.28 -3.36 -25.84
N GLU A 161 -4.55 -3.41 -25.43
CA GLU A 161 -5.07 -2.66 -24.28
C GLU A 161 -4.35 -3.05 -22.98
N LEU A 162 -4.10 -4.34 -22.79
CA LEU A 162 -3.32 -4.86 -21.66
C LEU A 162 -1.95 -4.23 -21.52
N TYR A 163 -1.17 -4.20 -22.59
CA TYR A 163 0.17 -3.61 -22.54
C TYR A 163 0.12 -2.10 -22.35
N VAL A 164 -0.86 -1.42 -22.96
CA VAL A 164 -1.06 0.03 -22.78
C VAL A 164 -1.35 0.35 -21.32
N GLU A 165 -2.27 -0.37 -20.68
CA GLU A 165 -2.63 -0.15 -19.27
C GLU A 165 -1.47 -0.43 -18.31
N ILE A 166 -0.69 -1.49 -18.56
CA ILE A 166 0.50 -1.80 -17.77
C ILE A 166 1.54 -0.67 -17.88
N ILE A 167 1.81 -0.18 -19.09
CA ILE A 167 2.76 0.90 -19.31
C ILE A 167 2.26 2.20 -18.68
N PHE A 168 0.98 2.52 -18.85
CA PHE A 168 0.37 3.75 -18.34
C PHE A 168 0.40 3.80 -16.81
N PHE A 169 -0.19 2.82 -16.13
CA PHE A 169 -0.19 2.80 -14.67
C PHE A 169 1.20 2.56 -14.08
N GLY A 170 2.04 1.78 -14.76
CA GLY A 170 3.45 1.64 -14.42
C GLY A 170 4.18 2.97 -14.39
N GLY A 171 4.09 3.75 -15.47
CA GLY A 171 4.63 5.09 -15.54
C GLY A 171 4.05 6.00 -14.45
N LEU A 172 2.74 5.92 -14.21
CA LEU A 172 2.06 6.71 -13.18
C LEU A 172 2.60 6.42 -11.77
N PHE A 173 2.92 5.17 -11.42
CA PHE A 173 3.53 4.83 -10.14
C PHE A 173 4.88 5.53 -9.95
N PHE A 174 5.72 5.59 -10.99
CA PHE A 174 6.99 6.31 -10.95
C PHE A 174 6.80 7.83 -10.89
N VAL A 175 5.79 8.38 -11.56
CA VAL A 175 5.44 9.80 -11.48
C VAL A 175 5.03 10.16 -10.05
N ILE A 176 4.13 9.39 -9.43
CA ILE A 176 3.71 9.60 -8.04
C ILE A 176 4.92 9.50 -7.10
N ALA A 177 5.79 8.49 -7.28
CA ALA A 177 7.02 8.35 -6.49
C ALA A 177 7.94 9.58 -6.64
N GLY A 178 8.08 10.12 -7.85
CA GLY A 178 8.84 11.34 -8.11
C GLY A 178 8.26 12.58 -7.43
N LEU A 179 6.94 12.75 -7.48
CA LEU A 179 6.23 13.85 -6.81
C LEU A 179 6.38 13.76 -5.29
N LEU A 180 6.17 12.58 -4.71
CA LEU A 180 6.36 12.33 -3.27
C LEU A 180 7.81 12.60 -2.84
N TRP A 181 8.80 12.19 -3.63
CA TRP A 181 10.19 12.52 -3.36
C TRP A 181 10.44 14.03 -3.37
N ALA A 182 9.87 14.75 -4.33
CA ALA A 182 10.00 16.20 -4.42
C ALA A 182 9.39 16.93 -3.21
N LEU A 183 8.33 16.39 -2.62
CA LEU A 183 7.70 16.90 -1.39
C LEU A 183 8.55 16.60 -0.15
N VAL A 184 8.97 15.34 0.02
CA VAL A 184 9.68 14.90 1.22
C VAL A 184 11.09 15.48 1.32
N ARG A 185 11.80 15.67 0.19
CA ARG A 185 13.16 16.24 0.19
C ARG A 185 13.23 17.68 0.73
N ARG A 186 12.12 18.44 0.66
CA ARG A 186 12.05 19.83 1.14
C ARG A 186 11.99 19.92 2.67
N GLN A 187 11.68 18.82 3.34
CA GLN A 187 11.56 18.75 4.81
C GLN A 187 12.85 18.26 5.49
N LYS A 188 13.92 18.06 4.72
CA LYS A 188 15.28 17.83 5.22
C LYS A 188 16.02 19.15 5.25
#